data_AF-A0A7X0BT19-F1
#
_entry.id   AF-A0A7X0BT19-F1
#
_cell.length_a   1.000
_cell.length_b   1.000
_cell.length_c   1.000
_cell.angle_alpha   90.00
_cell.angle_beta   90.00
_cell.angle_gamma   90.00
#
_symmetry.space_group_name_H-M   'P 1'
#
loop_
_entity.id
_entity.type
_entity.pdbx_description
1 polymer ?
#
loop_
_entity_poly.entity_id
_entity_poly.type
_entity_poly.pdbx_seq_one_letter_code
_entity_poly.pdbx_strand_id
1 'polypeptide(L)'
;MRLLILAFALLNISAFASDAKHTVTPENGLVPDAQTAISIAVAVWTPIYGEATIEDEQPYTATLSNGVWTVEGSLPKGWKGGVAIVEISQENGAILRVSHGK
;
A
#
# COMPACT_ATOMS: atom_id res chain seq x y z
N MET A 1 -64.55 -26.77 5.14
CA MET A 1 -64.83 -25.69 6.11
C MET A 1 -63.51 -25.12 6.59
N ARG A 2 -63.22 -23.86 6.21
CA ARG A 2 -62.32 -22.89 6.89
C ARG A 2 -60.82 -23.27 6.96
N LEU A 3 -59.85 -22.41 6.67
CA LEU A 3 -59.82 -21.04 6.19
C LEU A 3 -58.37 -20.78 5.72
N LEU A 4 -58.20 -19.96 4.69
CA LEU A 4 -56.92 -19.46 4.22
C LEU A 4 -56.15 -18.72 5.33
N ILE A 5 -54.82 -18.87 5.36
CA ILE A 5 -53.93 -17.77 5.76
C ILE A 5 -52.80 -17.70 4.73
N LEU A 6 -52.99 -16.80 3.76
CA LEU A 6 -51.91 -16.25 2.94
C LEU A 6 -51.02 -15.41 3.87
N ALA A 7 -49.76 -15.77 4.00
CA ALA A 7 -48.71 -14.86 4.45
C ALA A 7 -47.64 -14.80 3.37
N PHE A 8 -47.92 -14.01 2.33
CA PHE A 8 -46.96 -13.69 1.26
C PHE A 8 -46.00 -12.63 1.81
N ALA A 9 -44.96 -13.06 2.53
CA ALA A 9 -43.90 -12.18 2.97
C ALA A 9 -43.04 -11.79 1.76
N LEU A 10 -43.31 -10.61 1.18
CA LEU A 10 -42.48 -10.00 0.16
C LEU A 10 -41.12 -9.62 0.78
N LEU A 11 -40.13 -10.50 0.61
CA LEU A 11 -38.72 -10.17 0.78
C LEU A 11 -38.38 -9.05 -0.21
N ASN A 12 -38.33 -7.82 0.27
CA ASN A 12 -37.72 -6.72 -0.46
C ASN A 12 -36.20 -6.93 -0.42
N ILE A 13 -35.67 -7.64 -1.40
CA ILE A 13 -34.24 -7.69 -1.66
C ILE A 13 -33.92 -6.37 -2.35
N SER A 14 -33.57 -5.35 -1.57
CA SER A 14 -32.94 -4.15 -2.11
C SER A 14 -31.61 -4.59 -2.72
N ALA A 15 -31.55 -4.67 -4.05
CA ALA A 15 -30.29 -4.86 -4.75
C ALA A 15 -29.41 -3.64 -4.44
N PHE A 16 -28.43 -3.81 -3.56
CA PHE A 16 -27.31 -2.88 -3.47
C PHE A 16 -26.58 -2.97 -4.81
N ALA A 17 -26.96 -2.10 -5.75
CA ALA A 17 -26.15 -1.84 -6.92
C ALA A 17 -24.84 -1.22 -6.39
N SER A 18 -23.80 -2.04 -6.27
CA SER A 18 -22.45 -1.55 -6.09
C SER A 18 -22.12 -0.74 -7.34
N ASP A 19 -22.08 0.59 -7.22
CA ASP A 19 -21.39 1.42 -8.21
C ASP A 19 -19.93 0.94 -8.22
N ALA A 20 -19.60 0.11 -9.21
CA ALA A 20 -18.24 -0.35 -9.40
C ALA A 20 -17.40 0.90 -9.62
N LYS A 21 -16.53 1.21 -8.65
CA LYS A 21 -15.63 2.35 -8.76
C LYS A 21 -14.78 2.15 -10.00
N HIS A 22 -14.72 3.18 -10.84
CA HIS A 22 -13.83 3.18 -11.98
C HIS A 22 -12.37 3.17 -11.50
N THR A 23 -11.64 2.12 -11.85
CA THR A 23 -10.23 1.93 -11.47
C THR A 23 -9.40 1.76 -12.74
N VAL A 24 -8.27 2.47 -12.80
CA VAL A 24 -7.24 2.25 -13.81
C VAL A 24 -6.15 1.42 -13.16
N THR A 25 -5.85 0.26 -13.73
CA THR A 25 -4.74 -0.59 -13.30
C THR A 25 -3.70 -0.62 -14.43
N PRO A 26 -2.51 -0.02 -14.23
CA PRO A 26 -1.42 -0.14 -15.19
C PRO A 26 -0.97 -1.59 -15.34
N GLU A 27 -0.37 -1.92 -16.49
CA GLU A 27 0.13 -3.28 -16.78
C GLU A 27 1.11 -3.79 -15.72
N ASN A 28 1.93 -2.89 -15.15
CA ASN A 28 2.93 -3.20 -14.14
C ASN A 28 2.46 -2.90 -12.70
N GLY A 29 1.14 -2.82 -12.47
CA GLY A 29 0.55 -2.48 -11.18
C GLY A 29 0.50 -0.98 -10.87
N LEU A 30 -0.10 -0.62 -9.72
CA LEU A 30 -0.22 0.76 -9.27
C LEU A 30 1.12 1.39 -8.85
N VAL A 31 2.15 0.57 -8.60
CA VAL A 31 3.53 1.01 -8.33
C VAL A 31 4.43 0.46 -9.44
N PRO A 32 4.39 1.05 -10.64
CA PRO A 32 4.96 0.43 -11.84
C PRO A 32 6.50 0.46 -11.89
N ASP A 33 7.13 1.35 -11.12
CA ASP A 33 8.58 1.58 -11.18
C ASP A 33 9.18 1.97 -9.83
N ALA A 34 10.52 1.97 -9.79
CA ALA A 34 11.32 2.30 -8.63
C ALA A 34 11.07 3.73 -8.11
N GLN A 35 10.84 4.69 -9.01
CA GLN A 35 10.63 6.09 -8.63
C GLN A 35 9.29 6.26 -7.90
N THR A 36 8.25 5.57 -8.35
CA THR A 36 6.94 5.54 -7.70
C THR A 36 7.06 4.87 -6.33
N ALA A 37 7.77 3.75 -6.23
CA ALA A 37 8.01 3.06 -4.96
C ALA A 37 8.75 3.96 -3.95
N ILE A 38 9.81 4.66 -4.38
CA ILE A 38 10.55 5.62 -3.54
C ILE A 38 9.65 6.78 -3.08
N SER A 39 8.82 7.31 -3.97
CA SER A 39 7.92 8.42 -3.63
C SER A 39 6.90 8.01 -2.55
N ILE A 40 6.35 6.79 -2.66
CA ILE A 40 5.48 6.21 -1.63
C ILE A 40 6.25 5.99 -0.32
N ALA A 41 7.47 5.45 -0.40
CA ALA A 41 8.31 5.20 0.76
C ALA A 41 8.58 6.48 1.57
N VAL A 42 9.01 7.55 0.91
CA VAL A 42 9.26 8.85 1.55
C VAL A 42 7.97 9.39 2.19
N ALA A 43 6.84 9.30 1.50
CA ALA A 43 5.55 9.74 2.04
C ALA A 43 5.11 8.96 3.29
N VAL A 44 5.44 7.66 3.36
CA VAL A 44 5.15 6.80 4.52
C VAL A 44 6.12 7.06 5.67
N TRP A 45 7.41 7.20 5.39
CA TRP A 45 8.44 7.36 6.41
C TRP A 45 8.45 8.74 7.06
N THR A 46 8.25 9.81 6.29
CA THR A 46 8.32 11.20 6.78
C THR A 46 7.48 11.46 8.03
N PRO A 47 6.18 11.08 8.10
CA PRO A 47 5.39 11.28 9.32
C PRO A 47 5.81 10.39 10.50
N ILE A 48 6.59 9.33 10.27
CA ILE A 48 7.02 8.39 11.32
C ILE A 48 8.37 8.81 11.91
N TYR A 49 9.34 9.15 11.05
CA TYR A 49 10.73 9.35 11.43
C TYR A 49 11.19 10.82 11.35
N GLY A 50 10.37 11.69 10.75
CA GLY A 50 10.68 13.10 10.54
C GLY A 50 11.43 13.35 9.23
N GLU A 51 11.18 14.51 8.64
CA GLU A 51 11.74 14.92 7.34
C GLU A 51 13.27 14.93 7.36
N ALA A 52 13.89 15.60 8.34
CA ALA A 52 15.35 15.68 8.46
C ALA A 52 16.03 14.31 8.51
N THR A 53 15.47 13.36 9.27
CA THR A 53 15.99 11.99 9.34
C THR A 53 15.95 11.30 7.98
N ILE A 54 14.84 11.44 7.26
CA ILE A 54 14.65 10.78 5.97
C ILE A 54 15.50 11.41 4.88
N GLU A 55 15.64 12.74 4.88
CA GLU A 55 16.55 13.44 3.97
C GLU A 55 18.01 12.99 4.15
N ASP A 56 18.47 12.82 5.39
CA ASP A 56 19.84 12.36 5.71
C ASP A 56 20.14 10.92 5.26
N GLU A 57 19.11 10.13 4.99
CA GLU A 57 19.24 8.74 4.52
C GLU A 57 19.25 8.59 2.99
N GLN A 58 19.38 9.69 2.23
CA GLN A 58 19.59 9.61 0.79
C GLN A 58 20.99 9.06 0.42
N PRO A 59 21.16 8.44 -0.77
CA PRO A 59 20.13 8.12 -1.76
C PRO A 59 19.30 6.90 -1.37
N TYR A 60 18.03 6.88 -1.77
CA TYR A 60 17.17 5.71 -1.61
C TYR A 60 17.38 4.71 -2.75
N THR A 61 17.29 3.42 -2.45
CA THR A 61 17.33 2.35 -3.45
C THR A 61 16.02 1.58 -3.40
N ALA A 62 15.45 1.26 -4.56
CA ALA A 62 14.27 0.41 -4.68
C ALA A 62 14.59 -0.82 -5.53
N THR A 63 14.23 -2.00 -5.04
CA THR A 63 14.39 -3.27 -5.75
C THR A 63 13.06 -4.01 -5.79
N LEU A 64 12.74 -4.62 -6.93
CA LEU A 64 11.51 -5.37 -7.12
C LEU A 64 11.82 -6.87 -7.09
N SER A 65 11.12 -7.61 -6.25
CA SER A 65 11.16 -9.06 -6.22
C SER A 65 9.78 -9.62 -5.89
N ASN A 66 9.32 -10.60 -6.67
CA ASN A 66 8.05 -11.30 -6.44
C ASN A 66 6.84 -10.37 -6.22
N GLY A 67 6.75 -9.27 -6.99
CA GLY A 67 5.66 -8.31 -6.88
C GLY A 67 5.72 -7.40 -5.65
N VAL A 68 6.85 -7.37 -4.95
CA VAL A 68 7.09 -6.50 -3.79
C VAL A 68 8.29 -5.61 -4.06
N TRP A 69 8.06 -4.30 -3.94
CA TRP A 69 9.12 -3.31 -3.88
C TRP A 69 9.68 -3.24 -2.47
N THR A 70 10.98 -3.47 -2.33
CA THR A 70 11.73 -3.13 -1.11
C THR A 70 12.47 -1.83 -1.36
N VAL A 71 12.15 -0.80 -0.58
CA VAL A 71 12.83 0.50 -0.62
C VAL A 71 13.61 0.70 0.67
N GLU A 72 14.86 1.12 0.54
CA GLU A 72 15.78 1.30 1.66
C GLU A 72 16.50 2.65 1.56
N GLY A 73 16.73 3.28 2.72
CA GLY A 73 17.68 4.37 2.87
C GLY A 73 19.14 3.93 2.75
N SER A 74 20.02 4.91 2.78
CA SER A 74 21.47 4.76 2.79
C SER A 74 22.05 5.28 4.08
N LEU A 75 23.16 4.67 4.51
CA LEU A 75 23.94 5.16 5.64
C LEU A 75 25.34 5.60 5.16
N PRO A 76 25.83 6.78 5.55
CA PRO A 76 27.19 7.20 5.20
C PRO A 76 28.25 6.19 5.68
N LYS A 77 29.32 6.04 4.89
CA LYS A 77 30.40 5.11 5.19
C LYS A 77 31.02 5.43 6.56
N GLY A 78 31.11 4.43 7.43
CA GLY A 78 31.67 4.55 8.79
C GLY A 78 30.66 4.81 9.90
N TRP A 79 29.38 5.01 9.56
CA TRP A 79 28.33 5.21 10.56
C TRP A 79 27.75 3.88 11.06
N LYS A 80 27.40 3.84 12.35
CA LYS A 80 26.68 2.74 13.00
C LYS A 80 25.23 3.16 13.22
N GLY A 81 24.28 2.26 12.94
CA GLY A 81 22.84 2.58 12.97
C GLY A 81 22.10 2.01 11.77
N GLY A 82 20.77 1.98 11.84
CA GLY A 82 19.88 1.47 10.80
C GLY A 82 19.51 2.50 9.74
N VAL A 83 18.75 2.05 8.74
CA VAL A 83 18.07 2.89 7.75
C VAL A 83 16.59 2.55 7.72
N ALA A 84 15.77 3.45 7.20
CA ALA A 84 14.37 3.21 6.91
C ALA A 84 14.23 2.16 5.80
N ILE A 85 13.30 1.23 6.01
CA ILE A 85 12.96 0.17 5.08
C ILE A 85 11.43 0.11 4.97
N VAL A 86 10.92 -0.04 3.74
CA VAL A 86 9.51 -0.31 3.48
C VAL A 86 9.37 -1.38 2.41
N GLU A 87 8.39 -2.26 2.59
CA GLU A 87 7.96 -3.22 1.58
C GLU A 87 6.58 -2.79 1.07
N ILE A 88 6.43 -2.67 -0.25
CA ILE A 88 5.24 -2.13 -0.92
C ILE A 88 4.80 -3.12 -2.01
N SER A 89 3.52 -3.47 -2.02
CA SER A 89 2.93 -4.24 -3.10
C SER A 89 3.03 -3.48 -4.43
N GLN A 90 3.64 -4.10 -5.44
CA GLN A 90 3.70 -3.57 -6.80
C GLN A 90 2.28 -3.39 -7.38
N GLU A 91 1.40 -4.37 -7.14
CA GLU A 91 0.08 -4.46 -7.75
C GLU A 91 -0.82 -3.30 -7.31
N ASN A 92 -0.89 -3.05 -6.00
CA ASN A 92 -1.90 -2.19 -5.41
C ASN A 92 -1.38 -1.11 -4.45
N GLY A 93 -0.06 -1.01 -4.25
CA GLY A 93 0.55 -0.02 -3.37
C GLY A 93 0.34 -0.26 -1.88
N ALA A 94 -0.18 -1.42 -1.48
CA ALA A 94 -0.31 -1.77 -0.06
C ALA A 94 1.05 -1.74 0.63
N ILE A 95 1.12 -1.07 1.78
CA ILE A 95 2.30 -1.08 2.66
C ILE A 95 2.31 -2.40 3.42
N LEU A 96 3.25 -3.28 3.09
CA LEU A 96 3.37 -4.63 3.65
C LEU A 96 4.20 -4.62 4.94
N ARG A 97 5.20 -3.74 5.00
CA ARG A 97 6.09 -3.60 6.16
C ARG A 97 6.69 -2.19 6.20
N VAL A 98 6.86 -1.67 7.41
CA VAL A 98 7.71 -0.49 7.70
C VAL A 98 8.64 -0.86 8.84
N SER A 99 9.93 -0.58 8.70
CA SER A 99 10.91 -0.75 9.78
C SER A 99 12.04 0.27 9.66
N HIS A 100 12.77 0.50 10.75
CA HIS A 100 14.00 1.29 10.78
C HIS A 100 15.05 0.48 11.51
N GLY A 101 16.11 0.05 10.82
CA GLY A 101 16.99 -0.96 11.39
C GLY A 101 18.29 -1.23 10.65
N LYS A 102 19.17 -1.92 11.36
CA LYS A 102 20.36 -2.62 10.87
C LYS A 102 20.39 -4.00 11.51
#